data_AF-A0A524JM82-F1
#
_entry.id   AF-A0A524JM82-F1
#
_cell.length_a   1.000
_cell.length_b   1.000
_cell.length_c   1.000
_cell.angle_alpha   90.00
_cell.angle_beta   90.00
_cell.angle_gamma   90.00
#
_symmetry.space_group_name_H-M   'P 1'
#
loop_
_entity.id
_entity.type
_entity.pdbx_description
1 polymer ?
#
loop_
_entity_poly.entity_id
_entity_poly.type
_entity_poly.pdbx_seq_one_letter_code
_entity_poly.pdbx_strand_id
1 'polypeptide(L)'
;MKQKLGLLLLLATSALLLAAKVLVVKVMRSNLLAKPDFLSASLAPMQKGAKLELIEMQGNWYLVRNAVGLKGYVHQTAVAESKTNLSGIIPGKKGASEEELALAAKGFNEGNEKKLRGSKGYNFADVDWVMDWNIANTVLAAFIREGKLK
;
A
#
# COMPACT_ATOMS: atom_id res chain seq x y z
N MET A 1 18.10 -21.05 50.43
CA MET A 1 18.56 -20.52 49.12
C MET A 1 18.00 -21.29 47.91
N LYS A 2 16.71 -21.70 47.88
CA LYS A 2 16.12 -22.34 46.68
C LYS A 2 14.79 -21.74 46.22
N GLN A 3 14.16 -20.91 47.05
CA GLN A 3 12.98 -20.13 46.66
C GLN A 3 13.29 -18.95 45.70
N LYS A 4 14.58 -18.69 45.43
CA LYS A 4 15.01 -17.74 44.39
C LYS A 4 15.10 -18.37 42.99
N LEU A 5 14.92 -19.70 42.86
CA LEU A 5 15.05 -20.39 41.57
C LEU A 5 13.72 -20.42 40.78
N GLY A 6 12.58 -20.29 41.44
CA GLY A 6 11.26 -20.24 40.78
C GLY A 6 10.94 -18.88 40.13
N LEU A 7 11.57 -17.79 40.58
CA LEU A 7 11.29 -16.44 40.10
C LEU A 7 12.08 -16.08 38.83
N LEU A 8 13.14 -16.83 38.51
CA LEU A 8 13.93 -16.66 37.29
C LEU A 8 13.36 -17.42 36.08
N LEU A 9 12.41 -18.34 36.31
CA LEU A 9 11.72 -19.08 35.25
C LEU A 9 10.39 -18.42 34.83
N LEU A 10 9.88 -17.46 35.62
CA LEU A 10 8.67 -16.69 35.29
C LEU A 10 8.97 -15.42 34.46
N LEU A 11 10.26 -15.07 34.30
CA LEU A 11 10.73 -13.99 33.41
C LEU A 11 11.06 -14.47 31.99
N ALA A 12 10.69 -15.71 31.64
CA ALA A 12 10.50 -16.11 30.24
C ALA A 12 9.16 -15.56 29.70
N THR A 13 8.87 -14.31 30.05
CA THR A 13 7.77 -13.52 29.51
C THR A 13 7.96 -13.41 28.01
N SER A 14 7.25 -14.27 27.29
CA SER A 14 6.46 -13.91 26.11
C SER A 14 7.12 -12.83 25.23
N ALA A 15 8.21 -13.16 24.58
CA ALA A 15 8.46 -12.59 23.26
C ALA A 15 7.51 -13.30 22.29
N LEU A 16 6.21 -13.03 22.42
CA LEU A 16 5.28 -13.25 21.31
C LEU A 16 5.75 -12.27 20.24
N LEU A 17 6.60 -12.76 19.32
CA LEU A 17 6.83 -12.07 18.06
C LEU A 17 5.46 -12.01 17.39
N LEU A 18 4.76 -10.90 17.58
CA LEU A 18 3.60 -10.56 16.78
C LEU A 18 4.17 -10.39 15.37
N ALA A 19 4.04 -11.45 14.56
CA ALA A 19 4.45 -11.40 13.18
C ALA A 19 3.62 -10.31 12.50
N ALA A 20 4.21 -9.12 12.37
CA ALA A 20 3.51 -7.97 11.86
C ALA A 20 3.12 -8.26 10.41
N LYS A 21 1.81 -8.21 10.14
CA LYS A 21 1.28 -8.57 8.82
C LYS A 21 1.73 -7.52 7.82
N VAL A 22 2.38 -7.96 6.74
CA VAL A 22 2.88 -7.06 5.70
C VAL A 22 1.81 -6.89 4.62
N LEU A 23 1.46 -5.64 4.35
CA LEU A 23 0.60 -5.23 3.26
C LEU A 23 1.43 -4.66 2.11
N VAL A 24 0.97 -4.85 0.89
CA VAL A 24 1.59 -4.32 -0.33
C VAL A 24 0.61 -3.38 -1.00
N VAL A 25 1.05 -2.17 -1.32
CA VAL A 25 0.24 -1.21 -2.08
C VAL A 25 0.03 -1.72 -3.50
N LYS A 26 -1.21 -1.85 -3.94
CA LYS A 26 -1.54 -2.36 -5.29
C LYS A 26 -1.91 -1.26 -6.29
N VAL A 27 -2.28 -0.08 -5.80
CA VAL A 27 -2.65 1.08 -6.64
C VAL A 27 -1.42 1.87 -7.05
N MET A 28 -1.48 2.53 -8.22
CA MET A 28 -0.35 3.29 -8.76
C MET A 28 0.06 4.47 -7.89
N ARG A 29 -0.94 5.25 -7.44
CA ARG A 29 -0.75 6.40 -6.56
C ARG A 29 -1.75 6.34 -5.43
N SER A 30 -1.25 6.56 -4.22
CA SER A 30 -2.08 6.74 -3.04
C SER A 30 -1.29 7.54 -2.02
N ASN A 31 -1.95 7.97 -0.96
CA ASN A 31 -1.35 8.69 0.13
C ASN A 31 -1.66 7.99 1.45
N LEU A 32 -0.69 8.01 2.35
CA LEU A 32 -0.91 7.67 3.75
C LEU A 32 -1.66 8.83 4.40
N LEU A 33 -2.79 8.54 5.03
CA LEU A 33 -3.71 9.55 5.53
C LEU A 33 -3.60 9.72 7.05
N ALA A 34 -3.90 10.93 7.53
CA ALA A 34 -3.84 11.22 8.97
C ALA A 34 -5.00 10.60 9.75
N LYS A 35 -6.15 10.39 9.10
CA LYS A 35 -7.37 9.82 9.69
C LYS A 35 -7.98 8.78 8.74
N PRO A 36 -8.84 7.86 9.22
CA PRO A 36 -9.57 6.90 8.39
C PRO A 36 -10.68 7.57 7.57
N ASP A 37 -10.31 8.52 6.73
CA ASP A 37 -11.19 9.37 5.94
C ASP A 37 -10.46 9.84 4.68
N PHE A 38 -11.07 9.65 3.51
CA PHE A 38 -10.53 10.01 2.20
C PHE A 38 -10.23 11.50 2.04
N LEU A 39 -10.94 12.35 2.77
CA LEU A 39 -10.76 13.80 2.75
C LEU A 39 -9.85 14.28 3.90
N SER A 40 -9.12 13.39 4.56
CA SER A 40 -8.17 13.78 5.60
C SER A 40 -6.83 14.24 5.01
N ALA A 41 -6.00 14.86 5.84
CA ALA A 41 -4.70 15.33 5.42
C ALA A 41 -3.80 14.16 4.98
N SER A 42 -3.15 14.31 3.83
CA SER A 42 -2.13 13.39 3.34
C SER A 42 -0.82 13.60 4.11
N LEU A 43 -0.31 12.54 4.73
CA LEU A 43 0.96 12.52 5.46
C LEU A 43 2.15 12.22 4.54
N ALA A 44 2.02 11.22 3.67
CA ALA A 44 3.11 10.81 2.77
C ALA A 44 2.58 10.09 1.53
N PRO A 45 3.17 10.29 0.34
CA PRO A 45 2.81 9.53 -0.85
C PRO A 45 3.26 8.07 -0.75
N MET A 46 2.49 7.18 -1.37
CA MET A 46 2.73 5.76 -1.46
C MET A 46 2.72 5.32 -2.93
N GLN A 47 3.67 4.47 -3.28
CA GLN A 47 3.82 3.93 -4.63
C GLN A 47 3.40 2.46 -4.68
N LYS A 48 2.93 2.00 -5.84
CA LYS A 48 2.65 0.57 -6.08
C LYS A 48 3.86 -0.29 -5.68
N GLY A 49 3.60 -1.39 -4.99
CA GLY A 49 4.61 -2.33 -4.50
C GLY A 49 5.27 -1.94 -3.18
N ALA A 50 5.00 -0.75 -2.64
CA ALA A 50 5.49 -0.36 -1.32
C ALA A 50 4.95 -1.32 -0.25
N LYS A 51 5.85 -1.75 0.66
CA LYS A 51 5.50 -2.61 1.79
C LYS A 51 5.13 -1.74 3.00
N LEU A 52 4.05 -2.13 3.66
CA LEU A 52 3.50 -1.46 4.82
C LEU A 52 3.30 -2.50 5.93
N GLU A 53 3.65 -2.14 7.15
CA GLU A 53 3.40 -2.96 8.33
C GLU A 53 1.99 -2.66 8.84
N LEU A 54 1.11 -3.66 8.93
CA LEU A 54 -0.20 -3.51 9.56
C LEU A 54 -0.05 -3.42 11.07
N ILE A 55 -0.51 -2.32 11.66
CA ILE A 55 -0.57 -2.10 13.11
C ILE A 55 -1.95 -2.48 13.64
N GLU A 56 -3.01 -1.96 13.02
CA GLU A 56 -4.39 -2.13 13.50
C GLU A 56 -5.38 -2.07 12.33
N MET A 57 -6.51 -2.77 12.46
CA MET A 57 -7.64 -2.68 11.54
C MET A 57 -8.81 -1.97 12.21
N GLN A 58 -9.31 -0.91 11.59
CA GLN A 58 -10.44 -0.10 12.03
C GLN A 58 -11.50 -0.09 10.93
N GLY A 59 -12.39 -1.09 10.94
CA GLY A 59 -13.36 -1.31 9.87
C GLY A 59 -12.65 -1.56 8.53
N ASN A 60 -12.93 -0.71 7.53
CA ASN A 60 -12.33 -0.79 6.19
C ASN A 60 -10.97 -0.06 6.07
N TRP A 61 -10.46 0.46 7.18
CA TRP A 61 -9.22 1.23 7.26
C TRP A 61 -8.16 0.47 8.04
N TYR A 62 -6.93 0.59 7.60
CA TYR A 62 -5.77 -0.02 8.25
C TYR A 62 -4.85 1.08 8.74
N LEU A 63 -4.54 1.06 10.04
CA LEU A 63 -3.43 1.81 10.59
C LEU A 63 -2.16 1.04 10.24
N VAL A 64 -1.27 1.67 9.50
CA VAL A 64 -0.06 1.04 8.98
C VAL A 64 1.17 1.87 9.30
N ARG A 65 2.34 1.23 9.23
CA ARG A 65 3.65 1.86 9.27
C ARG A 65 4.35 1.72 7.94
N ASN A 66 4.94 2.80 7.44
CA ASN A 66 5.83 2.71 6.28
C ASN A 66 7.27 2.31 6.70
N ALA A 67 8.13 2.07 5.71
CA ALA A 67 9.53 1.69 5.94
C ALA A 67 10.37 2.75 6.70
N VAL A 68 9.94 4.01 6.70
CA VAL A 68 10.57 5.13 7.42
C VAL A 68 10.05 5.22 8.87
N GLY A 69 9.10 4.39 9.27
CA GLY A 69 8.52 4.36 10.60
C GLY A 69 7.31 5.28 10.80
N LEU A 70 6.89 6.02 9.77
CA LEU A 70 5.72 6.90 9.82
C LEU A 70 4.43 6.07 9.89
N LYS A 71 3.56 6.41 10.84
CA LYS A 71 2.24 5.80 11.01
C LYS A 71 1.17 6.60 10.31
N GLY A 72 0.19 5.92 9.73
CA GLY A 72 -1.03 6.56 9.20
C GLY A 72 -2.02 5.54 8.65
N TYR A 73 -3.08 6.04 8.05
CA TYR A 73 -4.22 5.26 7.61
C TYR A 73 -4.19 4.99 6.11
N VAL A 74 -4.56 3.78 5.73
CA VAL A 74 -4.79 3.38 4.34
C VAL A 74 -6.09 2.59 4.24
N HIS A 75 -6.86 2.82 3.19
CA HIS A 75 -8.09 2.06 2.95
C HIS A 75 -7.75 0.66 2.40
N GLN A 76 -8.50 -0.36 2.80
CA GLN A 76 -8.25 -1.75 2.40
C GLN A 76 -8.18 -1.97 0.87
N THR A 77 -8.88 -1.15 0.08
CA THR A 77 -8.88 -1.27 -1.39
C THR A 77 -7.58 -0.83 -2.04
N ALA A 78 -6.74 -0.06 -1.35
CA ALA A 78 -5.46 0.41 -1.89
C ALA A 78 -4.32 -0.61 -1.70
N VAL A 79 -4.55 -1.62 -0.87
CA VAL A 79 -3.53 -2.60 -0.45
C VAL A 79 -3.99 -4.02 -0.67
N ALA A 80 -3.04 -4.94 -0.71
CA ALA A 80 -3.27 -6.37 -0.68
C ALA A 80 -2.38 -6.99 0.39
N GLU A 81 -2.87 -8.05 1.02
CA GLU A 81 -2.05 -8.81 1.95
C GLU A 81 -0.93 -9.50 1.19
N SER A 82 0.30 -9.40 1.70
CA SER A 82 1.40 -10.19 1.16
C SER A 82 1.20 -11.64 1.58
N LYS A 83 0.48 -12.42 0.77
CA LYS A 83 0.48 -13.88 0.88
C LYS A 83 1.88 -14.35 0.54
N THR A 84 2.73 -14.51 1.55
CA THR A 84 4.03 -15.16 1.38
C THR A 84 3.77 -16.63 1.09
N ASN A 85 3.71 -17.01 -0.19
CA ASN A 85 4.03 -18.39 -0.53
C ASN A 85 5.50 -18.57 -0.14
N LEU A 86 5.73 -19.30 0.95
CA LEU A 86 7.04 -19.66 1.50
C LEU A 86 7.78 -20.66 0.58
N SER A 87 7.72 -20.44 -0.73
CA SER A 87 8.43 -21.18 -1.78
C SER A 87 9.53 -20.32 -2.43
N GLY A 88 9.68 -19.07 -1.98
CA GLY A 88 10.51 -18.03 -2.61
C GLY A 88 11.83 -17.73 -1.89
N ILE A 89 12.53 -18.72 -1.34
CA ILE A 89 13.94 -18.55 -0.89
C ILE A 89 14.89 -18.42 -2.10
N ILE A 90 14.36 -18.36 -3.33
CA ILE A 90 15.14 -18.06 -4.52
C ILE A 90 15.09 -16.54 -4.77
N PRO A 91 16.21 -15.81 -4.66
CA PRO A 91 16.27 -14.41 -5.02
C PRO A 91 16.08 -14.31 -6.54
N GLY A 92 14.92 -13.86 -7.01
CA GLY A 92 14.74 -13.55 -8.42
C GLY A 92 13.33 -13.69 -9.02
N LYS A 93 12.37 -14.34 -8.36
CA LYS A 93 11.02 -14.52 -8.96
C LYS A 93 9.96 -13.63 -8.30
N LYS A 94 9.88 -12.38 -8.76
CA LYS A 94 8.62 -11.60 -8.69
C LYS A 94 7.62 -12.29 -9.63
N GLY A 95 6.78 -13.19 -9.12
CA GLY A 95 5.63 -13.70 -9.88
C GLY A 95 4.56 -12.62 -9.98
N ALA A 96 4.03 -12.40 -11.17
CA ALA A 96 2.85 -11.54 -11.38
C ALA A 96 1.62 -12.17 -10.67
N SER A 97 0.71 -11.34 -10.15
CA SER A 97 -0.54 -11.87 -9.56
C SER A 97 -1.42 -12.53 -10.63
N GLU A 98 -2.34 -13.41 -10.22
CA GLU A 98 -3.29 -14.06 -11.15
C GLU A 98 -4.13 -13.01 -11.91
N GLU A 99 -4.51 -11.92 -11.24
CA GLU A 99 -5.20 -10.80 -11.86
C GLU A 99 -4.30 -10.06 -12.85
N GLU A 100 -3.03 -9.79 -12.53
CA GLU A 100 -2.08 -9.17 -13.46
C GLU A 100 -1.84 -10.03 -14.69
N LEU A 101 -1.78 -11.36 -14.53
CA LEU A 101 -1.70 -12.33 -15.62
C LEU A 101 -2.96 -12.29 -16.50
N ALA A 102 -4.15 -12.25 -15.91
CA ALA A 102 -5.41 -12.19 -16.64
C ALA A 102 -5.57 -10.87 -17.41
N LEU A 103 -5.17 -9.73 -16.82
CA LEU A 103 -5.15 -8.44 -17.50
C LEU A 103 -4.13 -8.43 -18.65
N ALA A 104 -2.93 -8.97 -18.41
CA ALA A 104 -1.90 -9.08 -19.44
C ALA A 104 -2.34 -9.97 -20.61
N ALA A 105 -3.05 -11.07 -20.34
CA ALA A 105 -3.64 -11.94 -21.35
C ALA A 105 -4.70 -11.23 -22.21
N LYS A 106 -5.42 -10.26 -21.65
CA LYS A 106 -6.33 -9.35 -22.37
C LYS A 106 -5.59 -8.22 -23.11
N GLY A 107 -4.26 -8.19 -23.08
CA GLY A 107 -3.43 -7.17 -23.71
C GLY A 107 -3.12 -5.94 -22.85
N PHE A 108 -3.57 -5.91 -21.59
CA PHE A 108 -3.31 -4.81 -20.65
C PHE A 108 -2.00 -5.04 -19.90
N ASN A 109 -0.87 -4.75 -20.55
CA ASN A 109 0.45 -4.80 -19.93
C ASN A 109 1.36 -3.68 -20.47
N GLU A 110 2.39 -3.34 -19.68
CA GLU A 110 3.34 -2.25 -19.98
C GLU A 110 4.07 -2.44 -21.32
N GLY A 111 4.37 -3.69 -21.69
CA GLY A 111 5.04 -4.01 -22.95
C GLY A 111 4.16 -3.74 -24.18
N ASN A 112 2.86 -4.00 -24.07
CA ASN A 112 1.89 -3.72 -25.13
C ASN A 112 1.70 -2.21 -25.31
N GLU A 113 1.54 -1.47 -24.22
CA GLU A 113 1.41 -0.01 -24.26
C GLU A 113 2.61 0.64 -24.97
N LYS A 114 3.84 0.23 -24.64
CA LYS A 114 5.06 0.73 -25.29
C LYS A 114 5.05 0.51 -26.81
N LYS A 115 4.54 -0.63 -27.28
CA LYS A 115 4.39 -0.91 -28.72
C LYS A 115 3.35 0.00 -29.37
N LEU A 116 2.22 0.20 -28.69
CA LEU A 116 1.12 1.05 -29.18
C LEU A 116 1.51 2.53 -29.25
N ARG A 117 2.28 3.03 -28.28
CA ARG A 117 2.79 4.42 -28.27
C ARG A 117 3.63 4.76 -29.50
N GLY A 118 4.37 3.79 -30.06
CA GLY A 118 5.14 3.96 -31.30
C GLY A 118 4.38 3.68 -32.59
N SER A 119 3.11 3.26 -32.50
CA SER A 119 2.30 2.83 -33.64
C SER A 119 1.39 3.95 -34.16
N LYS A 120 1.18 4.00 -35.47
CA LYS A 120 0.24 4.96 -36.08
C LYS A 120 -1.20 4.61 -35.68
N GLY A 121 -1.99 5.62 -35.34
CA GLY A 121 -3.43 5.47 -35.06
C GLY A 121 -3.80 5.35 -33.58
N TYR A 122 -2.84 5.41 -32.66
CA TYR A 122 -3.10 5.46 -31.22
C TYR A 122 -2.69 6.82 -30.65
N ASN A 123 -3.57 7.44 -29.87
CA ASN A 123 -3.29 8.68 -29.16
C ASN A 123 -3.30 8.43 -27.66
N PHE A 124 -2.20 8.77 -26.99
CA PHE A 124 -2.05 8.62 -25.55
C PHE A 124 -2.17 9.94 -24.79
N ALA A 125 -2.42 11.07 -25.47
CA ALA A 125 -2.47 12.38 -24.84
C ALA A 125 -3.49 12.45 -23.68
N ASP A 126 -4.67 11.86 -23.83
CA ASP A 126 -5.69 11.85 -22.78
C ASP A 126 -5.27 10.96 -21.59
N VAL A 127 -4.59 9.84 -21.87
CA VAL A 127 -4.03 8.96 -20.84
C VAL A 127 -2.95 9.69 -20.07
N ASP A 128 -2.03 10.33 -20.78
CA ASP A 128 -0.93 11.09 -20.20
C ASP A 128 -1.47 12.28 -19.38
N TRP A 129 -2.51 12.96 -19.86
CA TRP A 129 -3.20 14.02 -19.12
C TRP A 129 -3.78 13.52 -17.78
N VAL A 130 -4.47 12.36 -17.78
CA VAL A 130 -4.97 11.75 -16.54
C VAL A 130 -3.81 11.34 -15.63
N MET A 131 -2.73 10.81 -16.21
CA MET A 131 -1.56 10.33 -15.46
C MET A 131 -0.71 11.47 -14.91
N ASP A 132 -0.70 12.65 -15.51
CA ASP A 132 0.05 13.80 -15.00
C ASP A 132 -0.74 14.62 -13.98
N TRP A 133 -2.02 14.31 -13.79
CA TRP A 133 -2.86 15.03 -12.84
C TRP A 133 -2.36 14.85 -11.39
N ASN A 134 -1.94 15.96 -10.79
CA ASN A 134 -1.48 16.04 -9.41
C ASN A 134 -2.16 17.23 -8.70
N ILE A 135 -2.97 16.94 -7.69
CA ILE A 135 -3.70 17.97 -6.93
C ILE A 135 -2.93 18.27 -5.64
N ALA A 136 -2.51 19.52 -5.47
CA ALA A 136 -1.86 19.96 -4.25
C ALA A 136 -2.83 19.88 -3.04
N ASN A 137 -2.32 19.45 -1.89
CA ASN A 137 -3.10 19.32 -0.65
C ASN A 137 -3.78 20.64 -0.23
N THR A 138 -3.17 21.78 -0.55
CA THR A 138 -3.74 23.12 -0.26
C THR A 138 -5.00 23.40 -1.07
N VAL A 139 -4.99 23.05 -2.36
CA VAL A 139 -6.15 23.18 -3.26
C VAL A 139 -7.25 22.23 -2.81
N LEU A 140 -6.91 20.99 -2.48
CA LEU A 140 -7.88 20.02 -1.95
C LEU A 140 -8.51 20.51 -0.64
N ALA A 141 -7.72 21.10 0.27
CA ALA A 141 -8.23 21.65 1.52
C ALA A 141 -9.19 22.84 1.28
N ALA A 142 -8.88 23.72 0.33
CA ALA A 142 -9.77 24.81 -0.05
C ALA A 142 -11.10 24.27 -0.62
N PHE A 143 -11.03 23.29 -1.52
CA PHE A 143 -12.20 22.63 -2.11
C PHE A 143 -13.11 21.99 -1.05
N ILE A 144 -12.54 21.26 -0.08
CA ILE A 144 -13.31 20.65 1.01
C ILE A 144 -14.06 21.72 1.83
N ARG A 145 -13.38 22.83 2.14
CA ARG A 145 -13.96 23.93 2.92
C ARG A 145 -15.05 24.68 2.16
N GLU A 146 -14.80 25.03 0.91
CA GLU A 146 -15.73 25.78 0.06
C GLU A 146 -16.95 24.95 -0.32
N GLY A 147 -16.76 23.66 -0.58
CA GLY A 147 -17.81 22.71 -0.89
C GLY A 147 -18.62 22.23 0.32
N LYS A 148 -18.27 22.66 1.56
CA LYS A 148 -18.89 22.19 2.82
C LYS A 148 -18.98 20.66 2.90
N LEU A 149 -17.92 19.99 2.44
CA LEU A 149 -17.85 18.52 2.43
C LEU A 149 -17.52 17.96 3.82
N LYS A 150 -17.22 18.85 4.78
CA LYS A 150 -16.97 18.62 6.19
C LYS A 150 -17.42 19.81 7.03
#